data_AF-A0A4Q3GT49-F1
#
_entry.id   AF-A0A4Q3GT49-F1
#
_cell.length_a   1.000
_cell.length_b   1.000
_cell.length_c   1.000
_cell.angle_alpha   90.00
_cell.angle_beta   90.00
_cell.angle_gamma   90.00
#
_symmetry.space_group_name_H-M   'P 1'
#
loop_
_entity.id
_entity.type
_entity.pdbx_description
1 polymer ?
#
loop_
_entity_poly.entity_id
_entity_poly.type
_entity_poly.pdbx_seq_one_letter_code
_entity_poly.pdbx_strand_id
1 'polypeptide(L)' 'MSSKTDTLLATLRLQPVVPVIIIEDARSAVPLARALVKGGLKAIEIT' A
#
# COMPACT_ATOMS: atom_id res chain seq x y z
N MET A 1 17.52 15.86 -5.57
CA MET A 1 16.84 14.57 -5.35
C MET A 1 16.00 14.70 -4.10
N SER A 2 14.72 14.35 -4.15
CA SER A 2 13.88 14.27 -2.94
C SER A 2 14.37 13.12 -2.06
N SER A 3 14.39 13.28 -0.74
CA SER A 3 14.80 12.20 0.15
C SER A 3 13.77 11.05 0.11
N LYS A 4 14.19 9.83 0.46
CA LYS A 4 13.27 8.68 0.58
C LYS A 4 12.11 8.99 1.54
N THR A 5 12.40 9.74 2.60
CA THR A 5 11.41 10.17 3.60
C THR A 5 10.35 11.08 3.00
N ASP A 6 10.73 12.05 2.15
CA ASP A 6 9.78 12.97 1.52
C ASP A 6 8.80 12.24 0.59
N THR A 7 9.31 11.26 -0.17
CA THR A 7 8.49 10.43 -1.07
C THR A 7 7.52 9.54 -0.29
N LEU A 8 7.98 8.95 0.81
CA LEU A 8 7.13 8.16 1.71
C LEU A 8 6.04 9.04 2.34
N LEU A 9 6.40 10.21 2.87
CA LEU A 9 5.45 11.16 3.45
C LEU A 9 4.40 11.63 2.44
N ALA A 10 4.78 11.86 1.19
CA ALA A 10 3.83 12.21 0.13
C ALA A 10 2.78 11.09 -0.09
N THR A 11 3.21 9.82 -0.06
CA THR A 11 2.32 8.66 -0.21
C THR A 11 1.40 8.49 1.00
N LEU A 12 1.95 8.56 2.21
CA LEU A 12 1.18 8.39 3.45
C LEU A 12 0.13 9.48 3.65
N ARG A 13 0.35 10.68 3.10
CA ARG A 13 -0.64 11.79 3.14
C ARG A 13 -1.82 11.59 2.18
N LEU A 14 -1.81 10.61 1.29
CA LEU A 14 -2.89 10.37 0.32
C LEU A 14 -4.14 9.74 0.94
N GLN A 15 -4.04 9.20 2.16
CA GLN A 15 -5.14 8.52 2.84
C GLN A 15 -5.01 8.64 4.36
N PRO A 16 -6.13 8.71 5.12
CA PRO A 16 -6.09 8.88 6.57
C PRO A 16 -5.66 7.62 7.33
N VAL A 17 -5.75 6.45 6.70
CA VAL A 17 -5.48 5.14 7.32
C VAL A 17 -4.68 4.29 6.34
N VAL A 18 -3.70 3.52 6.83
CA VAL A 18 -3.00 2.48 6.06
C VAL A 18 -3.44 1.11 6.58
N PRO A 19 -4.15 0.30 5.78
CA PRO A 19 -4.56 -1.03 6.22
C PRO A 19 -3.36 -1.98 6.23
N VAL A 20 -3.27 -2.77 7.30
CA VAL A 20 -2.31 -3.88 7.46
C VAL A 20 -3.00 -5.17 7.05
N ILE A 21 -2.42 -5.88 6.09
CA ILE A 21 -3.01 -7.06 5.46
C ILE A 21 -2.09 -8.24 5.68
N ILE A 22 -2.65 -9.31 6.24
CA ILE A 22 -1.94 -10.59 6.39
C ILE A 22 -2.14 -11.43 5.13
N ILE A 23 -1.06 -11.93 4.55
CA ILE A 23 -1.13 -12.80 3.36
C ILE A 23 -0.56 -14.18 3.66
N GLU A 24 -1.43 -15.19 3.67
CA GLU A 24 -1.04 -16.59 3.94
C GLU A 24 -0.37 -17.27 2.74
N ASP A 25 -0.74 -16.89 1.51
CA ASP A 25 -0.19 -17.42 0.27
C ASP A 25 0.36 -16.29 -0.61
N ALA A 26 1.67 -16.28 -0.82
CA ALA A 26 2.37 -15.28 -1.64
C ALA A 26 1.81 -15.17 -3.07
N ARG A 27 1.22 -16.24 -3.63
CA ARG A 27 0.59 -16.22 -4.96
C ARG A 27 -0.61 -15.27 -5.03
N SER A 28 -1.26 -15.02 -3.89
CA SER A 28 -2.41 -14.12 -3.80
C SER A 28 -2.02 -12.64 -3.70
N ALA A 29 -0.77 -12.32 -3.35
CA ALA A 29 -0.35 -10.97 -3.00
C ALA A 29 -0.49 -9.96 -4.14
N VAL A 30 0.00 -10.30 -5.33
CA VAL A 30 -0.03 -9.39 -6.48
C VAL A 30 -1.47 -9.16 -6.99
N PRO A 31 -2.31 -10.20 -7.20
CA PRO A 31 -3.72 -10.00 -7.55
C PRO A 31 -4.48 -9.16 -6.52
N LEU A 32 -4.27 -9.41 -5.23
CA LEU A 32 -4.91 -8.68 -4.14
C LEU A 32 -4.50 -7.20 -4.15
N ALA A 33 -3.20 -6.90 -4.17
CA ALA A 33 -2.71 -5.52 -4.21
C ALA A 33 -3.29 -4.74 -5.40
N ARG A 34 -3.37 -5.36 -6.58
CA ARG A 34 -4.00 -4.73 -7.77
C ARG A 34 -5.48 -4.47 -7.58
N ALA A 35 -6.22 -5.38 -6.95
CA ALA A 35 -7.64 -5.19 -6.66
C ALA A 35 -7.86 -4.04 -5.67
N LEU A 36 -7.03 -3.95 -4.63
CA LEU A 36 -7.10 -2.88 -3.62
C LEU A 36 -6.81 -1.50 -4.22
N VAL A 37 -5.81 -1.41 -5.11
CA VAL A 37 -5.52 -0.17 -5.86
C VAL A 37 -6.69 0.22 -6.74
N LYS A 38 -7.32 -0.73 -7.45
CA LYS A 38 -8.55 -0.47 -8.23
C LYS A 38 -9.72 -0.02 -7.36
N GLY A 39 -9.80 -0.53 -6.12
CA GLY A 39 -10.78 -0.11 -5.11
C GLY A 39 -10.51 1.27 -4.50
N GLY A 40 -9.40 1.93 -4.86
CA GLY A 40 -9.09 3.30 -4.46
C GLY A 40 -8.07 3.42 -3.33
N LEU A 41 -7.59 2.31 -2.75
CA LEU A 41 -6.55 2.35 -1.74
C LEU A 41 -5.21 2.77 -2.35
N LYS A 42 -4.58 3.79 -1.76
CA LYS A 42 -3.36 4.42 -2.28
C LYS A 42 -2.09 3.85 -1.64
N ALA A 43 -2.20 3.36 -0.41
CA ALA A 43 -1.14 2.65 0.31
C ALA A 43 -1.73 1.47 1.08
N ILE A 44 -0.95 0.38 1.17
CA ILE A 44 -1.27 -0.80 1.98
C ILE A 44 0.03 -1.31 2.60
N GLU A 45 -0.05 -1.91 3.77
CA GLU A 45 1.04 -2.65 4.40
C GLU A 45 0.72 -4.15 4.31
N ILE A 46 1.69 -4.95 3.92
CA ILE A 46 1.55 -6.41 3.82
C ILE A 46 2.47 -7.03 4.87
N THR A 47 1.90 -7.93 5.68
CA THR A 47 2.60 -8.80 6.63
C THR A 47 2.39 -10.26 6.24
#